data_AF-A0A2N5S3V2-F1
#
_entry.id   AF-A0A2N5S3V2-F1
#
_cell.length_a   1.000
_cell.length_b   1.000
_cell.length_c   1.000
_cell.angle_alpha   90.00
_cell.angle_beta   90.00
_cell.angle_gamma   90.00
#
_symmetry.space_group_name_H-M   'P 1'
#
loop_
_entity.id
_entity.type
_entity.pdbx_description
1 polymer ?
#
loop_
_entity_poly.entity_id
_entity_poly.type
_entity_poly.pdbx_seq_one_letter_code
_entity_poly.pdbx_strand_id
1 'polypeptide(L)' 'MKPLNNANLEDIKRVVKLDKNTAQPKYLADIPACLQHLINGIYDPIGDGNCGFHCMAQALGYGKDGWMRVRK' A
#
# COMPACT_ATOMS: atom_id res chain seq x y z
N MET A 1 -9.36 -25.66 -23.74
CA MET A 1 -8.81 -24.38 -23.25
C MET A 1 -9.95 -23.37 -23.24
N LYS A 2 -10.51 -23.03 -22.08
CA LYS A 2 -11.62 -22.06 -22.00
C LYS A 2 -11.07 -20.66 -22.28
N PRO A 3 -11.75 -19.82 -23.08
CA PRO A 3 -11.29 -18.45 -23.34
C PRO A 3 -11.36 -17.64 -22.03
N LEU A 4 -10.33 -16.82 -21.79
CA LEU A 4 -10.35 -15.82 -20.73
C LEU A 4 -11.51 -14.85 -21.01
N ASN A 5 -12.45 -14.74 -20.08
CA ASN A 5 -13.56 -13.79 -20.19
C ASN A 5 -13.06 -12.36 -19.89
N ASN A 6 -13.72 -11.38 -20.51
CA ASN A 6 -13.36 -9.95 -20.43
C ASN A 6 -13.43 -9.37 -19.00
N ALA A 7 -14.11 -10.05 -18.08
CA ALA A 7 -14.17 -9.67 -16.67
C ALA A 7 -12.79 -9.76 -15.98
N ASN A 8 -12.02 -10.81 -16.29
CA ASN A 8 -10.72 -11.04 -15.66
C ASN A 8 -9.67 -9.99 -16.06
N LEU A 9 -9.75 -9.46 -17.29
CA LEU A 9 -8.83 -8.44 -17.77
C LEU A 9 -9.05 -7.08 -17.07
N GLU A 10 -10.31 -6.71 -16.82
CA GLU A 10 -10.64 -5.48 -16.08
C GLU A 10 -10.33 -5.60 -14.58
N ASP A 11 -10.49 -6.79 -13.99
CA ASP A 11 -10.06 -7.07 -12.62
C ASP A 11 -8.52 -7.03 -12.48
N ILE A 12 -7.78 -7.61 -13.43
CA ILE A 12 -6.31 -7.48 -13.52
C ILE A 12 -5.91 -6.01 -13.68
N LYS A 13 -6.56 -5.27 -14.58
CA LYS A 13 -6.31 -3.83 -14.74
C LYS A 13 -6.65 -3.03 -13.48
N ARG A 14 -7.61 -3.47 -12.66
CA ARG A 14 -7.98 -2.85 -11.38
C ARG A 14 -6.93 -3.11 -10.30
N VAL A 15 -6.42 -4.33 -10.21
CA VAL A 15 -5.29 -4.69 -9.33
C VAL A 15 -4.02 -3.92 -9.76
N VAL A 16 -3.73 -3.86 -11.05
CA VAL A 16 -2.59 -3.12 -11.61
C VAL A 16 -2.78 -1.60 -11.53
N LYS A 17 -4.01 -1.08 -11.54
CA LYS A 17 -4.32 0.34 -11.26
C LYS A 17 -4.21 0.67 -9.77
N LEU A 18 -4.40 -0.31 -8.88
CA LEU A 18 -4.32 -0.11 -7.43
C LEU A 18 -2.88 0.15 -6.96
N ASP A 19 -1.87 -0.25 -7.72
CA ASP A 19 -0.46 -0.03 -7.38
C ASP A 19 0.30 0.76 -8.46
N LYS A 20 -0.11 2.02 -8.67
CA LYS A 20 0.75 3.02 -9.35
C LYS A 20 1.13 4.20 -8.46
N ASN A 21 0.57 4.25 -7.25
CA ASN A 21 0.87 5.24 -6.22
C ASN A 21 1.47 4.62 -4.95
N THR A 22 1.70 3.31 -4.93
CA THR A 22 2.50 2.69 -3.88
C THR A 22 3.95 2.87 -4.29
N ALA A 23 4.73 3.46 -3.41
CA ALA A 23 6.09 3.92 -3.67
C ALA A 23 7.04 2.72 -3.84
N GLN A 24 7.02 2.07 -5.00
CA GLN A 24 7.97 1.03 -5.39
C GLN A 24 9.16 1.74 -6.08
N PRO A 25 10.45 1.59 -5.70
CA PRO A 25 11.11 0.51 -4.94
C PRO A 25 12.04 0.96 -3.80
N LYS A 26 12.05 2.26 -3.43
CA LYS A 26 13.19 2.87 -2.71
C LYS A 26 13.50 2.21 -1.37
N TYR A 27 12.48 1.72 -0.67
CA TYR A 27 12.63 1.05 0.64
C TYR A 27 12.50 -0.47 0.56
N LEU A 28 12.06 -1.04 -0.57
CA LEU A 28 11.96 -2.50 -0.69
C LEU A 28 13.35 -3.15 -0.68
N ALA A 29 14.33 -2.46 -1.28
CA ALA A 29 15.74 -2.88 -1.27
C ALA A 29 16.36 -2.86 0.15
N ASP A 30 15.85 -2.02 1.05
CA ASP A 30 16.32 -1.94 2.44
C ASP A 30 15.74 -3.05 3.32
N ILE A 31 14.64 -3.68 2.90
CA ILE A 31 14.00 -4.79 3.60
C ILE A 31 14.75 -6.09 3.26
N PRO A 32 15.11 -6.93 4.26
CA PRO A 32 15.73 -8.22 4.02
C PRO A 32 14.96 -9.06 2.98
N ALA A 33 15.65 -9.63 2.00
CA ALA A 33 15.03 -10.37 0.89
C ALA A 33 14.09 -11.49 1.36
N CYS A 34 14.42 -12.14 2.48
CA CYS A 34 13.58 -13.17 3.09
C CYS A 34 12.24 -12.64 3.65
N LEU A 35 12.07 -11.34 3.82
CA LEU A 35 10.84 -10.71 4.34
C LEU A 35 10.05 -9.98 3.25
N GLN A 36 10.67 -9.61 2.13
CA GLN A 36 10.03 -8.82 1.06
C GLN A 36 8.73 -9.45 0.55
N HIS A 37 8.68 -10.77 0.44
CA HIS A 37 7.48 -11.50 -0.02
C HIS A 37 6.29 -11.43 0.96
N LEU A 38 6.51 -11.01 2.20
CA LEU A 38 5.46 -10.83 3.22
C LEU A 38 4.90 -9.39 3.22
N ILE A 39 5.50 -8.48 2.46
CA ILE A 39 5.14 -7.06 2.45
C ILE A 39 4.05 -6.81 1.41
N ASN A 40 2.86 -6.46 1.89
CA ASN A 40 1.71 -6.13 1.04
C ASN A 40 1.77 -4.71 0.45
N GLY A 41 2.66 -3.86 0.95
CA GLY A 41 2.85 -2.50 0.48
C GLY A 41 3.77 -1.70 1.39
N ILE A 42 4.36 -0.64 0.83
CA ILE A 42 5.19 0.32 1.56
C ILE A 42 4.50 1.68 1.50
N TYR A 43 4.32 2.28 2.67
CA TYR A 43 3.74 3.61 2.81
C TYR A 43 4.77 4.56 3.40
N ASP A 44 5.04 5.66 2.69
CA ASP A 44 6.02 6.68 3.05
C ASP A 44 5.28 7.98 3.41
N PRO A 45 4.88 8.15 4.69
CA PRO A 45 4.16 9.35 5.12
C PRO A 45 5.08 10.57 5.25
N ILE A 46 4.47 11.72 5.45
CA ILE A 46 5.18 12.96 5.77
C ILE A 46 5.90 12.82 7.12
N GLY A 47 7.17 13.23 7.17
CA GLY A 47 8.00 13.25 8.38
C GLY A 47 7.77 14.47 9.27
N ASP A 48 6.54 14.68 9.75
CA ASP A 48 6.14 15.84 10.56
C ASP A 48 6.15 15.58 12.09
N GLY A 49 6.73 14.46 12.52
CA GLY A 49 6.67 13.97 13.90
C GLY A 49 5.41 13.17 14.25
N ASN A 50 4.42 13.08 13.35
CA ASN A 50 3.25 12.22 13.47
C ASN A 50 3.31 11.00 12.54
N CYS A 51 4.44 10.74 11.88
CA CYS A 51 4.60 9.71 10.85
C CYS A 51 4.13 8.30 11.30
N GLY A 52 4.35 7.93 12.56
CA GLY A 52 3.83 6.67 13.12
C GLY A 52 2.30 6.60 13.11
N PHE A 53 1.62 7.69 13.47
CA PHE A 53 0.15 7.76 13.42
C PHE A 53 -0.38 7.76 11.99
N HIS A 54 0.34 8.38 11.05
CA HIS A 54 0.02 8.29 9.62
C HIS A 54 0.10 6.84 9.12
N CYS A 55 1.16 6.10 9.45
CA CYS A 55 1.28 4.68 9.11
C CYS A 55 0.12 3.85 9.66
N MET A 56 -0.22 4.06 10.93
CA MET A 56 -1.34 3.35 11.57
C MET A 56 -2.67 3.69 10.93
N ALA A 57 -2.93 4.97 10.61
CA ALA A 57 -4.15 5.39 9.95
C ALA A 57 -4.30 4.76 8.56
N GLN A 58 -3.21 4.71 7.78
CA GLN A 58 -3.18 4.03 6.48
C GLN A 58 -3.48 2.54 6.61
N ALA A 59 -2.84 1.86 7.58
CA ALA A 59 -3.04 0.42 7.80
C ALA A 59 -4.47 0.08 8.23
N LEU A 60 -5.13 0.99 8.96
CA LEU A 60 -6.53 0.86 9.38
C LEU A 60 -7.54 1.31 8.30
N GLY A 61 -7.06 1.80 7.15
CA GLY A 61 -7.93 2.30 6.07
C GLY A 61 -8.63 3.61 6.41
N TYR A 62 -8.09 4.41 7.32
CA TYR A 62 -8.63 5.73 7.61
C TYR A 62 -8.25 6.74 6.51
N GLY A 63 -9.18 7.65 6.22
CA GLY A 63 -8.99 8.69 5.21
C GLY A 63 -7.94 9.75 5.60
N LYS A 64 -7.82 10.76 4.75
CA LYS A 64 -7.04 11.97 5.03
C LYS A 64 -7.42 12.52 6.41
N ASP A 65 -6.43 12.77 7.26
CA ASP A 65 -6.57 13.18 8.68
C ASP A 65 -7.00 12.11 9.69
N GLY A 66 -7.16 10.86 9.26
CA GLY A 66 -7.47 9.71 10.12
C GLY A 66 -6.43 9.45 11.23
N TRP A 67 -5.20 9.93 11.06
CA TRP A 67 -4.13 9.86 12.06
C TRP A 67 -4.51 10.55 13.38
N MET A 68 -5.35 11.58 13.34
CA MET A 68 -5.84 12.25 14.54
C MET A 68 -6.72 11.33 15.41
N ARG A 69 -7.36 10.32 14.81
CA ARG A 69 -8.14 9.30 15.54
C ARG A 69 -7.24 8.26 16.21
N VAL A 70 -6.08 7.95 15.64
CA VAL A 70 -5.13 7.00 16.23
C VAL A 70 -4.43 7.60 17.45
N ARG A 71 -4.19 8.91 17.44
CA ARG A 71 -3.50 9.63 18.51
C ARG A 71 -4.36 9.87 19.76
N LYS A 72 -5.69 9.78 19.64
CA LYS A 72 -6.66 10.03 20.72
C LYS A 72 -7.14 8.72 21.33
#